data_AF-A0A8H4A4C3-F1
#
_entry.id   AF-A0A8H4A4C3-F1
#
_cell.length_a   1.000
_cell.length_b   1.000
_cell.length_c   1.000
_cell.angle_alpha   90.00
_cell.angle_beta   90.00
_cell.angle_gamma   90.00
#
_symmetry.space_group_name_H-M   'P 1'
#
loop_
_entity.id
_entity.type
_entity.pdbx_description
1 polymer ?
#
loop_
_entity_poly.entity_id
_entity_poly.type
_entity_poly.pdbx_seq_one_letter_code
_entity_poly.pdbx_strand_id
1 'polypeptide(L)'
;MAKEYKDDAQKMPFRSRLEEMRNIARLNLAIFDILNNVKDTAERISKLIKEIRDSISNNYQFTSSTESRLEVLEDFFWIMNGEVPESPEIPSICSMMSVENQPNQESDRKYDKKYMDYLNDKLQRVSDNNERTYLHTKLADHFVKLAEEDKDKLLSSLRHWHHAKEHYEKVREVDPNNLSATLSFAKCLLNLSHYNQLIKLLDMNSDLTSSAEYWRLCSIASYKEIKYDKAMELIIVALNRINCHKKKIYDEGSSIKTLHRYNNDNSVYRILSIDGGGVRSILPALWLSELEYRVSRPISQLFNMVAGTSTGGFIGAALSMPEMPELLSSKPLFSSTDLLEFYQNKSTSIFTSKSWNLFATTKYTDEGRSLIFNDYFGKTRLNQALADLVIPAVNKDTMQSHLNKGTFIDGGVDINNLASVAYSEVFESGETRKVTMLSLGTGNYIPDPLHPDMYCGNIFWSKNLYCNEFNVDNSMYSILGNRYQRWQVSLDKPVELDDCKSIFHLLEPGHQYIGELDASDENSLNVLVESFESG
;
A
#
# COMPACT_ATOMS: atom_id res chain seq x y z
N MET A 1 -2.33 -19.24 -8.64
CA MET A 1 -2.92 -20.00 -7.50
C MET A 1 -3.74 -21.23 -7.89
N ALA A 2 -5.06 -21.20 -8.19
CA ALA A 2 -5.83 -22.46 -8.35
C ALA A 2 -5.33 -23.39 -9.48
N LYS A 3 -4.76 -22.82 -10.55
CA LYS A 3 -4.17 -23.56 -11.67
C LYS A 3 -2.78 -24.12 -11.33
N GLU A 4 -1.92 -23.33 -10.69
CA GLU A 4 -0.64 -23.78 -10.11
C GLU A 4 -0.81 -24.95 -9.14
N TYR A 5 -1.73 -24.85 -8.17
CA TYR A 5 -2.00 -25.93 -7.22
C TYR A 5 -2.47 -27.22 -7.89
N LYS A 6 -3.17 -27.10 -9.04
CA LYS A 6 -3.61 -28.24 -9.84
C LYS A 6 -2.45 -28.84 -10.63
N ASP A 7 -1.59 -28.01 -11.19
CA ASP A 7 -0.43 -28.43 -11.99
C ASP A 7 0.66 -29.08 -11.12
N ASP A 8 0.89 -28.58 -9.90
CA ASP A 8 1.80 -29.17 -8.91
C ASP A 8 1.26 -30.51 -8.37
N ALA A 9 -0.04 -30.56 -8.06
CA ALA A 9 -0.68 -31.79 -7.59
C ALA A 9 -0.65 -32.92 -8.63
N GLN A 10 -0.58 -32.60 -9.93
CA GLN A 10 -0.48 -33.59 -11.00
C GLN A 10 0.93 -34.15 -11.21
N LYS A 11 1.97 -33.42 -10.78
CA LYS A 11 3.39 -33.81 -10.94
C LYS A 11 3.96 -34.51 -9.71
N MET A 12 3.26 -34.46 -8.58
CA MET A 12 3.76 -34.95 -7.29
C MET A 12 3.51 -36.46 -7.10
N PRO A 13 4.51 -37.23 -6.62
CA PRO A 13 4.26 -38.61 -6.19
C PRO A 13 3.19 -38.67 -5.09
N PHE A 14 2.26 -39.63 -5.20
CA PHE A 14 1.13 -39.75 -4.28
C PHE A 14 1.55 -39.82 -2.79
N ARG A 15 2.66 -40.50 -2.51
CA ARG A 15 3.24 -40.57 -1.16
C ARG A 15 3.70 -39.20 -0.66
N SER A 16 4.38 -38.42 -1.49
CA SER A 16 4.84 -37.07 -1.17
C SER A 16 3.66 -36.15 -0.86
N ARG A 17 2.56 -36.29 -1.62
CA ARG A 17 1.33 -35.53 -1.39
C ARG A 17 0.65 -35.87 -0.06
N LEU A 18 0.60 -37.15 0.31
CA LEU A 18 0.07 -37.57 1.61
C LEU A 18 0.93 -37.07 2.77
N GLU A 19 2.26 -37.08 2.62
CA GLU A 19 3.17 -36.53 3.64
C GLU A 19 3.03 -35.02 3.77
N GLU A 20 2.82 -34.29 2.67
CA GLU A 20 2.55 -32.85 2.70
C GLU A 20 1.24 -32.55 3.45
N MET A 21 0.15 -33.26 3.14
CA MET A 21 -1.13 -33.12 3.84
C MET A 21 -0.99 -33.42 5.34
N ARG A 22 -0.21 -34.45 5.68
CA ARG A 22 0.11 -34.81 7.07
C ARG A 22 0.89 -33.70 7.77
N ASN A 23 1.88 -33.09 7.13
CA ASN A 23 2.65 -31.99 7.69
C ASN A 23 1.78 -30.75 7.91
N ILE A 24 0.93 -30.38 6.96
CA ILE A 24 -0.03 -29.28 7.10
C ILE A 24 -0.96 -29.50 8.30
N ALA A 25 -1.50 -30.71 8.47
CA ALA A 25 -2.37 -31.03 9.60
C ALA A 25 -1.63 -30.87 10.95
N ARG A 26 -0.38 -31.35 11.03
CA ARG A 26 0.45 -31.23 12.23
C ARG A 26 0.79 -29.77 12.56
N LEU A 27 1.08 -28.95 11.55
CA LEU A 27 1.32 -27.50 11.71
C LEU A 27 0.08 -26.80 12.24
N ASN A 28 -1.10 -27.09 11.67
CA ASN A 28 -2.36 -26.47 12.11
C ASN A 28 -2.68 -26.79 13.57
N LEU A 29 -2.46 -28.04 13.98
CA LEU A 29 -2.63 -28.45 15.38
C LEU A 29 -1.66 -27.72 16.31
N ALA A 30 -0.39 -27.57 15.90
CA ALA A 30 0.59 -26.84 16.69
C ALA A 30 0.25 -25.35 16.83
N ILE A 31 -0.18 -24.69 15.75
CA ILE A 31 -0.64 -23.30 15.77
C ILE A 31 -1.86 -23.17 16.70
N PHE A 32 -2.83 -24.09 16.59
CA PHE A 32 -4.01 -24.12 17.44
C PHE A 32 -3.65 -24.31 18.93
N ASP A 33 -2.70 -25.17 19.24
CA ASP A 33 -2.24 -25.40 20.62
C ASP A 33 -1.54 -24.16 21.21
N ILE A 34 -0.78 -23.41 20.40
CA ILE A 34 -0.19 -22.12 20.80
C ILE A 34 -1.28 -21.10 21.11
N LEU A 35 -2.25 -20.92 20.20
CA LEU A 35 -3.32 -19.93 20.35
C LEU A 35 -4.19 -20.19 21.58
N ASN A 36 -4.34 -21.47 21.97
CA ASN A 36 -5.09 -21.86 23.18
C ASN A 36 -4.24 -21.94 24.45
N ASN A 37 -2.99 -21.46 24.40
CA ASN A 37 -2.11 -21.32 25.56
C ASN A 37 -1.89 -22.65 26.32
N VAL A 38 -1.82 -23.77 25.59
CA VAL A 38 -1.60 -25.10 26.17
C VAL A 38 -0.19 -25.15 26.76
N LYS A 39 -0.07 -25.33 28.07
CA LYS A 39 1.23 -25.49 28.76
C LYS A 39 1.94 -26.76 28.25
N ASP A 40 3.28 -26.70 28.19
CA ASP A 40 4.19 -27.75 27.68
C ASP A 40 4.36 -27.79 26.14
N THR A 41 4.36 -26.61 25.52
CA THR A 41 4.36 -26.44 24.06
C THR A 41 5.75 -26.35 23.45
N ALA A 42 6.76 -25.83 24.15
CA ALA A 42 7.95 -25.32 23.47
C ALA A 42 8.90 -26.40 22.91
N GLU A 43 9.28 -27.38 23.72
CA GLU A 43 10.14 -28.49 23.30
C GLU A 43 9.46 -29.36 22.22
N ARG A 44 8.14 -29.56 22.36
CA ARG A 44 7.31 -30.30 21.40
C ARG A 44 7.22 -29.58 20.05
N ILE A 45 7.06 -28.26 20.04
CA ILE A 45 7.02 -27.44 18.81
C ILE A 45 8.39 -27.42 18.14
N SER A 46 9.47 -27.24 18.90
CA SER A 46 10.85 -27.27 18.36
C SER A 46 11.15 -28.61 17.67
N LYS A 47 10.80 -29.73 18.32
CA LYS A 47 10.92 -31.07 17.73
C LYS A 47 10.07 -31.23 16.47
N LEU A 48 8.83 -30.73 16.49
CA LEU A 48 7.92 -30.79 15.34
C LEU A 48 8.45 -30.01 14.14
N ILE A 49 8.97 -28.80 14.36
CA ILE A 49 9.58 -27.96 13.33
C ILE A 49 10.72 -28.73 12.65
N LYS A 50 11.60 -29.35 13.44
CA LYS A 50 12.71 -30.15 12.91
C LYS A 50 12.22 -31.33 12.07
N GLU A 51 11.27 -32.12 12.58
CA GLU A 51 10.72 -33.28 11.85
C GLU A 51 10.04 -32.89 10.52
N ILE A 52 9.38 -31.73 10.46
CA ILE A 52 8.73 -31.25 9.25
C ILE A 52 9.78 -30.75 8.24
N ARG A 53 10.82 -30.03 8.68
CA ARG A 53 11.95 -29.63 7.82
C ARG A 53 12.61 -30.84 7.18
N ASP A 54 12.93 -31.86 7.98
CA ASP A 54 13.51 -33.12 7.49
C ASP A 54 12.56 -33.85 6.53
N SER A 55 11.25 -33.76 6.76
CA SER A 55 10.26 -34.33 5.84
C SER A 55 10.20 -33.58 4.51
N ILE A 56 10.30 -32.25 4.51
CA ILE A 56 10.27 -31.43 3.30
C ILE A 56 11.51 -31.75 2.45
N SER A 57 12.69 -31.82 3.07
CA SER A 57 13.95 -32.10 2.36
C SER A 57 14.00 -33.50 1.76
N ASN A 58 13.40 -34.50 2.41
CA ASN A 58 13.54 -35.91 2.02
C ASN A 58 12.41 -36.43 1.11
N ASN A 59 11.26 -35.77 1.02
CA ASN A 59 10.07 -36.32 0.36
C ASN A 59 9.63 -35.60 -0.93
N TYR A 60 10.47 -34.81 -1.61
CA TYR A 60 10.13 -34.11 -2.87
C TYR A 60 8.74 -33.42 -2.80
N GLN A 61 8.58 -32.49 -1.84
CA GLN A 61 7.34 -31.72 -1.69
C GLN A 61 7.40 -30.46 -2.58
N PHE A 62 6.39 -30.20 -3.42
CA PHE A 62 6.28 -28.98 -4.24
C PHE A 62 5.68 -27.88 -3.35
N THR A 63 6.53 -26.98 -2.88
CA THR A 63 6.27 -26.19 -1.68
C THR A 63 5.74 -24.79 -1.98
N SER A 64 4.57 -24.49 -1.40
CA SER A 64 4.22 -23.13 -0.96
C SER A 64 3.43 -23.19 0.35
N SER A 65 2.38 -24.01 0.44
CA SER A 65 1.50 -24.00 1.62
C SER A 65 2.13 -24.59 2.90
N THR A 66 2.91 -25.67 2.79
CA THR A 66 3.56 -26.28 3.97
C THR A 66 4.70 -25.41 4.50
N GLU A 67 5.49 -24.81 3.62
CA GLU A 67 6.56 -23.88 4.00
C GLU A 67 5.99 -22.61 4.63
N SER A 68 4.97 -21.97 4.03
CA SER A 68 4.35 -20.79 4.63
C SER A 68 3.71 -21.06 6.00
N ARG A 69 3.13 -22.26 6.21
CA ARG A 69 2.56 -22.63 7.53
C ARG A 69 3.65 -22.96 8.56
N LEU A 70 4.77 -23.52 8.11
CA LEU A 70 5.94 -23.75 8.96
C LEU A 70 6.57 -22.42 9.39
N GLU A 71 6.69 -21.47 8.46
CA GLU A 71 7.17 -20.11 8.70
C GLU A 71 6.31 -19.40 9.75
N VAL A 72 4.97 -19.43 9.60
CA VAL A 72 4.04 -18.87 10.59
C VAL A 72 4.22 -19.50 11.98
N LEU A 73 4.42 -20.82 12.06
CA LEU A 73 4.65 -21.50 13.34
C LEU A 73 5.99 -21.09 13.98
N GLU A 74 7.03 -20.93 13.17
CA GLU A 74 8.35 -20.46 13.61
C GLU A 74 8.31 -19.01 14.11
N ASP A 75 7.54 -18.14 13.45
CA ASP A 75 7.31 -16.75 13.86
C ASP A 75 6.60 -16.68 15.23
N PHE A 76 5.52 -17.46 15.40
CA PHE A 76 4.82 -17.54 16.69
C PHE A 76 5.74 -18.05 17.80
N PHE A 77 6.56 -19.05 17.50
CA PHE A 77 7.49 -19.62 18.46
C PHE A 77 8.57 -18.63 18.90
N TRP A 78 9.12 -17.84 17.96
CA TRP A 78 10.09 -16.80 18.26
C TRP A 78 9.49 -15.68 19.13
N ILE A 79 8.29 -15.22 18.82
CA ILE A 79 7.59 -14.19 19.61
C ILE A 79 7.40 -14.64 21.07
N MET A 80 7.10 -15.92 21.30
CA MET A 80 6.84 -16.43 22.65
C MET A 80 8.10 -16.63 23.49
N ASN A 81 9.23 -17.01 22.87
CA ASN A 81 10.40 -17.49 23.62
C ASN A 81 11.67 -16.65 23.42
N GLY A 82 11.72 -15.73 22.45
CA GLY A 82 12.88 -14.88 22.16
C GLY A 82 14.12 -15.60 21.64
N GLU A 83 14.10 -16.93 21.55
CA GLU A 83 15.19 -17.75 21.04
C GLU A 83 14.91 -18.17 19.59
N VAL A 84 15.95 -18.08 18.75
CA VAL A 84 15.92 -18.60 17.38
C VAL A 84 16.19 -20.11 17.44
N PRO A 85 15.36 -20.99 16.88
CA PRO A 85 15.68 -22.41 16.81
C PRO A 85 17.00 -22.62 16.06
N GLU A 86 17.93 -23.36 16.66
CA GLU A 86 19.22 -23.68 16.03
C GLU A 86 19.01 -24.23 14.62
N SER A 87 19.66 -23.59 13.64
CA SER A 87 19.72 -24.13 12.28
C SER A 87 20.78 -25.23 12.25
N PRO A 88 20.51 -26.41 11.65
CA PRO A 88 21.58 -27.36 11.43
C PRO A 88 22.59 -26.77 10.44
N GLU A 89 23.87 -27.04 10.67
CA GLU A 89 24.95 -26.80 9.70
C GLU A 89 24.51 -27.28 8.33
N ILE A 90 24.63 -26.41 7.32
CA ILE A 90 24.36 -26.73 5.92
C ILE A 90 25.26 -27.92 5.55
N PRO A 91 24.73 -29.14 5.31
CA PRO A 91 25.58 -30.26 4.92
C PRO A 91 26.27 -29.93 3.60
N SER A 92 27.58 -30.16 3.54
CA SER A 92 28.34 -30.01 2.31
C SER A 92 27.76 -30.89 1.20
N ILE A 93 27.49 -30.26 0.06
CA ILE A 93 27.17 -30.79 -1.29
C ILE A 93 27.41 -32.30 -1.47
N CYS A 94 26.34 -33.06 -1.81
CA CYS A 94 26.29 -33.99 -2.95
C CYS A 94 25.02 -34.85 -2.92
N SER A 95 24.44 -35.07 -4.11
CA SER A 95 23.28 -35.94 -4.44
C SER A 95 21.88 -35.34 -4.22
N MET A 96 21.37 -34.68 -5.26
CA MET A 96 20.29 -35.23 -6.10
C MET A 96 20.10 -34.30 -7.30
N MET A 97 20.28 -34.87 -8.48
CA MET A 97 20.13 -34.19 -9.76
C MET A 97 18.64 -33.99 -10.11
N SER A 98 18.42 -32.98 -10.96
CA SER A 98 17.33 -32.81 -11.92
C SER A 98 15.92 -32.55 -11.40
N VAL A 99 15.53 -31.27 -11.32
CA VAL A 99 14.28 -30.75 -11.93
C VAL A 99 14.58 -29.34 -12.47
N GLU A 100 14.03 -29.04 -13.65
CA GLU A 100 14.33 -27.91 -14.53
C GLU A 100 13.77 -26.55 -14.06
N ASN A 101 14.63 -25.51 -14.15
CA ASN A 101 14.38 -24.11 -14.54
C ASN A 101 13.19 -23.32 -13.96
N GLN A 102 13.50 -22.41 -13.02
CA GLN A 102 13.03 -21.01 -13.03
C GLN A 102 14.25 -20.06 -13.06
N PRO A 103 14.39 -19.08 -13.98
CA PRO A 103 15.73 -18.56 -14.29
C PRO A 103 16.29 -17.35 -13.52
N ASN A 104 15.60 -16.71 -12.55
CA ASN A 104 16.08 -15.39 -12.07
C ASN A 104 16.34 -15.20 -10.57
N GLN A 105 15.78 -15.98 -9.64
CA GLN A 105 15.98 -15.73 -8.19
C GLN A 105 17.12 -16.54 -7.55
N GLU A 106 17.40 -17.76 -8.04
CA GLU A 106 18.48 -18.59 -7.50
C GLU A 106 19.87 -18.13 -7.93
N SER A 107 19.99 -17.47 -9.08
CA SER A 107 21.27 -16.92 -9.56
C SER A 107 21.75 -15.78 -8.65
N ASP A 108 20.86 -14.85 -8.30
CA ASP A 108 21.21 -13.65 -7.52
C ASP A 108 21.59 -14.01 -6.07
N ARG A 109 20.81 -14.87 -5.40
CA ARG A 109 21.17 -15.35 -4.04
C ARG A 109 22.50 -16.10 -4.01
N LYS A 110 22.87 -16.79 -5.10
CA LYS A 110 24.16 -17.47 -5.23
C LYS A 110 25.32 -16.49 -5.42
N TYR A 111 25.10 -15.35 -6.08
CA TYR A 111 26.07 -14.27 -6.18
C TYR A 111 26.24 -13.54 -4.84
N ASP A 112 25.16 -13.24 -4.14
CA ASP A 112 25.19 -12.61 -2.81
C ASP A 112 25.95 -13.46 -1.79
N LYS A 113 25.71 -14.78 -1.77
CA LYS A 113 26.45 -15.71 -0.91
C LYS A 113 27.96 -15.69 -1.20
N LYS A 114 28.37 -15.74 -2.47
CA LYS A 114 29.79 -15.67 -2.85
C LYS A 114 30.43 -14.34 -2.48
N TYR A 115 29.69 -13.24 -2.60
CA TYR A 115 30.15 -11.91 -2.23
C TYR A 115 30.36 -11.80 -0.71
N MET A 116 29.42 -12.32 0.08
CA MET A 116 29.53 -12.36 1.54
C MET A 116 30.67 -13.26 2.03
N ASP A 117 30.86 -14.43 1.41
CA ASP A 117 31.99 -15.32 1.69
C ASP A 117 33.33 -14.61 1.39
N TYR A 118 33.42 -13.87 0.27
CA TYR A 118 34.59 -13.07 -0.08
C TYR A 118 34.88 -11.97 0.96
N LEU A 119 33.86 -11.22 1.37
CA LEU A 119 34.02 -10.15 2.37
C LEU A 119 34.45 -10.70 3.73
N ASN A 120 33.86 -11.83 4.17
CA ASN A 120 34.22 -12.48 5.43
C ASN A 120 35.65 -13.04 5.42
N ASP A 121 36.07 -13.69 4.33
CA ASP A 121 37.44 -14.19 4.16
C ASP A 121 38.45 -13.03 4.16
N LYS A 122 38.12 -11.92 3.47
CA LYS A 122 38.97 -10.72 3.48
C LYS A 122 39.06 -10.09 4.87
N LEU A 123 37.94 -10.03 5.59
CA LEU A 123 37.88 -9.50 6.96
C LEU A 123 38.79 -10.26 7.93
N GLN A 124 38.92 -11.59 7.77
CA GLN A 124 39.81 -12.42 8.61
C GLN A 124 41.31 -12.16 8.36
N ARG A 125 41.69 -11.65 7.19
CA ARG A 125 43.08 -11.47 6.77
C ARG A 125 43.59 -10.03 6.91
N VAL A 126 42.68 -9.06 6.98
CA VAL A 126 43.01 -7.64 7.11
C VAL A 126 43.55 -7.34 8.50
N SER A 127 44.66 -6.60 8.58
CA SER A 127 45.25 -6.10 9.82
C SER A 127 44.97 -4.60 10.05
N ASP A 128 44.75 -3.82 8.99
CA ASP A 128 44.48 -2.39 9.04
C ASP A 128 43.06 -2.07 9.55
N ASN A 129 42.95 -1.12 10.48
CA ASN A 129 41.68 -0.77 11.11
C ASN A 129 40.74 -0.02 10.17
N ASN A 130 41.24 0.82 9.26
CA ASN A 130 40.38 1.56 8.32
C ASN A 130 39.76 0.62 7.27
N GLU A 131 40.56 -0.30 6.74
CA GLU A 131 40.07 -1.33 5.83
C GLU A 131 39.09 -2.28 6.53
N ARG A 132 39.33 -2.64 7.80
CA ARG A 132 38.41 -3.44 8.61
C ARG A 132 37.06 -2.74 8.82
N THR A 133 37.08 -1.44 9.15
CA THR A 133 35.85 -0.63 9.28
C THR A 133 35.08 -0.56 7.96
N TYR A 134 35.77 -0.35 6.83
CA TYR A 134 35.14 -0.36 5.51
C TYR A 134 34.45 -1.70 5.19
N LEU A 135 35.10 -2.82 5.49
CA LEU A 135 34.54 -4.16 5.26
C LEU A 135 33.32 -4.42 6.14
N HIS A 136 33.36 -4.02 7.42
CA HIS A 136 32.19 -4.10 8.30
C HIS A 136 31.02 -3.25 7.81
N THR A 137 31.26 -2.02 7.35
CA THR A 137 30.22 -1.19 6.73
C THR A 137 29.61 -1.87 5.52
N LYS A 138 30.42 -2.47 4.63
CA LYS A 138 29.91 -3.18 3.44
C LYS A 138 29.08 -4.42 3.77
N LEU A 139 29.50 -5.20 4.77
CA LEU A 139 28.73 -6.34 5.27
C LEU A 139 27.40 -5.85 5.88
N ALA A 140 27.44 -4.79 6.68
CA ALA A 140 26.24 -4.21 7.29
C ALA A 140 25.25 -3.71 6.24
N ASP A 141 25.71 -2.91 5.28
CA ASP A 141 24.88 -2.37 4.18
C ASP A 141 24.24 -3.51 3.36
N HIS A 142 24.98 -4.60 3.12
CA HIS A 142 24.46 -5.76 2.41
C HIS A 142 23.36 -6.47 3.21
N PHE A 143 23.55 -6.66 4.51
CA PHE A 143 22.49 -7.21 5.37
C PHE A 143 21.28 -6.29 5.47
N VAL A 144 21.46 -4.97 5.52
CA VAL A 144 20.32 -4.02 5.44
C VAL A 144 19.54 -4.22 4.14
N LYS A 145 20.24 -4.35 3.01
CA LYS A 145 19.61 -4.62 1.71
C LYS A 145 18.79 -5.92 1.73
N LEU A 146 19.39 -7.02 2.21
CA LEU A 146 18.68 -8.30 2.35
C LEU A 146 17.49 -8.21 3.32
N ALA A 147 17.60 -7.42 4.38
CA ALA A 147 16.52 -7.21 5.33
C ALA A 147 15.33 -6.47 4.71
N GLU A 148 15.61 -5.51 3.82
CA GLU A 148 14.60 -4.76 3.07
C GLU A 148 13.98 -5.58 1.92
N GLU A 149 14.75 -6.46 1.28
CA GLU A 149 14.24 -7.38 0.23
C GLU A 149 13.35 -8.49 0.80
N ASP A 150 13.72 -9.06 1.94
CA ASP A 150 12.92 -10.10 2.61
C ASP A 150 11.90 -9.48 3.60
N LYS A 151 11.49 -8.22 3.45
CA LYS A 151 10.58 -7.54 4.40
C LYS A 151 9.20 -8.22 4.54
N ASP A 152 8.77 -8.95 3.51
CA ASP A 152 7.55 -9.77 3.54
C ASP A 152 7.75 -11.11 4.26
N LYS A 153 8.99 -11.49 4.57
CA LYS A 153 9.41 -12.68 5.34
C LYS A 153 9.98 -12.24 6.69
N LEU A 154 9.09 -12.05 7.66
CA LEU A 154 9.37 -11.38 8.93
C LEU A 154 10.64 -11.89 9.62
N LEU A 155 10.79 -13.21 9.78
CA LEU A 155 11.96 -13.81 10.44
C LEU A 155 13.27 -13.60 9.67
N SER A 156 13.25 -13.75 8.34
CA SER A 156 14.44 -13.55 7.50
C SER A 156 14.89 -12.10 7.57
N SER A 157 13.95 -11.15 7.45
CA SER A 157 14.21 -9.72 7.59
C SER A 157 14.83 -9.39 8.95
N LEU A 158 14.25 -9.89 10.05
CA LEU A 158 14.76 -9.64 11.40
C LEU A 158 16.16 -10.21 11.63
N ARG A 159 16.47 -11.38 11.09
CA ARG A 159 17.82 -11.96 11.13
C ARG A 159 18.84 -11.08 10.40
N HIS A 160 18.48 -10.60 9.21
CA HIS A 160 19.33 -9.69 8.47
C HIS A 160 19.53 -8.35 9.21
N TRP A 161 18.48 -7.77 9.82
CA TRP A 161 18.61 -6.59 10.69
C TRP A 161 19.53 -6.83 11.89
N HIS A 162 19.49 -8.04 12.48
CA HIS A 162 20.39 -8.41 13.58
C HIS A 162 21.85 -8.44 13.14
N HIS A 163 22.16 -9.07 12.01
CA HIS A 163 23.53 -9.10 11.48
C HIS A 163 24.03 -7.71 11.06
N ALA A 164 23.18 -6.88 10.46
CA ALA A 164 23.52 -5.49 10.14
C ALA A 164 23.88 -4.70 11.41
N LYS A 165 23.09 -4.85 12.48
CA LYS A 165 23.35 -4.22 13.79
C LYS A 165 24.73 -4.59 14.32
N GLU A 166 25.08 -5.88 14.35
CA GLU A 166 26.37 -6.36 14.88
C GLU A 166 27.56 -5.77 14.10
N HIS A 167 27.44 -5.64 12.79
CA HIS A 167 28.50 -5.06 11.98
C HIS A 167 28.63 -3.54 12.15
N TYR A 168 27.53 -2.79 12.23
CA TYR A 168 27.59 -1.36 12.55
C TYR A 168 28.09 -1.09 13.98
N GLU A 169 27.83 -1.99 14.92
CA GLU A 169 28.39 -1.91 16.28
C GLU A 169 29.92 -1.96 16.25
N LYS A 170 30.50 -2.91 15.51
CA LYS A 170 31.95 -3.01 15.31
C LYS A 170 32.56 -1.76 14.65
N VAL A 171 31.84 -1.11 13.73
CA VAL A 171 32.28 0.16 13.13
C VAL A 171 32.32 1.27 14.19
N ARG A 172 31.28 1.36 15.02
CA ARG A 172 31.17 2.38 16.09
C ARG A 172 32.18 2.18 17.22
N GLU A 173 32.59 0.94 17.50
CA GLU A 173 33.66 0.66 18.47
C GLU A 173 35.02 1.22 18.01
N VAL A 174 35.27 1.23 16.70
CA VAL A 174 36.51 1.76 16.11
C VAL A 174 36.44 3.28 15.90
N ASP A 175 35.30 3.78 15.43
CA ASP A 175 35.05 5.21 15.19
C ASP A 175 33.70 5.65 15.81
N PRO A 176 33.68 6.03 17.10
CA PRO A 176 32.46 6.43 17.80
C PRO A 176 31.79 7.70 17.23
N ASN A 177 32.56 8.53 16.52
CA ASN A 177 32.09 9.79 15.94
C ASN A 177 31.56 9.62 14.51
N ASN A 178 31.55 8.39 13.97
CA ASN A 178 31.01 8.11 12.66
C ASN A 178 29.48 8.31 12.64
N LEU A 179 29.05 9.50 12.22
CA LEU A 179 27.63 9.87 12.21
C LEU A 179 26.80 8.95 11.31
N SER A 180 27.33 8.56 10.15
CA SER A 180 26.65 7.69 9.19
C SER A 180 26.40 6.29 9.78
N ALA A 181 27.44 5.65 10.32
CA ALA A 181 27.30 4.34 10.95
C ALA A 181 26.40 4.38 12.19
N THR A 182 26.44 5.47 12.95
CA THR A 182 25.58 5.65 14.13
C THR A 182 24.11 5.81 13.76
N LEU A 183 23.79 6.52 12.68
CA LEU A 183 22.42 6.60 12.15
C LEU A 183 21.93 5.26 11.60
N SER A 184 22.77 4.53 10.86
CA SER A 184 22.41 3.20 10.36
C SER A 184 22.24 2.18 11.49
N PHE A 185 23.06 2.25 12.55
CA PHE A 185 22.88 1.48 13.76
C PHE A 185 21.55 1.80 14.46
N ALA A 186 21.18 3.09 14.56
CA ALA A 186 19.88 3.50 15.08
C ALA A 186 18.72 2.94 14.24
N LYS A 187 18.83 2.95 12.90
CA LYS A 187 17.85 2.31 12.02
C LYS A 187 17.70 0.81 12.29
N CYS A 188 18.79 0.10 12.54
CA CYS A 188 18.74 -1.32 12.91
C CYS A 188 18.02 -1.54 14.24
N LEU A 189 18.33 -0.74 15.27
CA LEU A 189 17.66 -0.81 16.57
C LEU A 189 16.15 -0.57 16.45
N LEU A 190 15.73 0.36 15.59
CA LEU A 190 14.31 0.63 15.35
C LEU A 190 13.58 -0.59 14.78
N ASN A 191 14.16 -1.24 13.76
CA ASN A 191 13.56 -2.41 13.11
C ASN A 191 13.58 -3.67 14.01
N LEU A 192 14.55 -3.76 14.93
CA LEU A 192 14.62 -4.81 15.95
C LEU A 192 13.78 -4.48 17.21
N SER A 193 13.04 -3.37 17.21
CA SER A 193 12.22 -2.92 18.35
C SER A 193 13.00 -2.59 19.64
N HIS A 194 14.29 -2.28 19.53
CA HIS A 194 15.17 -1.87 20.65
C HIS A 194 15.07 -0.35 20.93
N TYR A 195 13.85 0.16 21.14
CA TYR A 195 13.54 1.60 21.22
C TYR A 195 14.31 2.35 22.31
N ASN A 196 14.43 1.75 23.50
CA ASN A 196 15.15 2.36 24.63
C ASN A 196 16.66 2.52 24.36
N GLN A 197 17.27 1.58 23.63
CA GLN A 197 18.67 1.69 23.24
C GLN A 197 18.85 2.81 22.20
N LEU A 198 17.91 2.93 21.25
CA LEU A 198 17.93 3.97 20.22
C LEU A 198 17.86 5.38 20.82
N ILE A 199 16.96 5.61 21.78
CA ILE A 199 16.80 6.93 22.43
C ILE A 199 18.04 7.30 23.25
N LYS A 200 18.70 6.32 23.88
CA LYS A 200 19.94 6.54 24.66
C LYS A 200 21.19 6.78 23.80
N LEU A 201 21.12 6.61 22.47
CA LEU A 201 22.26 6.89 21.60
C LEU A 201 22.73 8.35 21.68
N LEU A 202 21.83 9.29 21.99
CA LEU A 202 22.17 10.70 22.17
C LEU A 202 23.17 10.92 23.32
N ASP A 203 23.09 10.10 24.37
CA ASP A 203 23.98 10.17 25.53
C ASP A 203 25.43 9.79 25.16
N MET A 204 25.59 9.03 24.07
CA MET A 204 26.88 8.50 23.61
C MET A 204 27.50 9.30 22.47
N ASN A 205 26.68 10.01 21.67
CA ASN A 205 27.17 10.82 20.56
C ASN A 205 26.34 12.11 20.41
N SER A 206 26.91 13.24 20.84
CA SER A 206 26.26 14.54 20.82
C SER A 206 26.03 15.10 19.41
N ASP A 207 26.76 14.63 18.40
CA ASP A 207 26.65 15.13 17.02
C ASP A 207 25.30 14.77 16.39
N LEU A 208 24.64 13.73 16.92
CA LEU A 208 23.27 13.34 16.59
C LEU A 208 22.25 14.47 16.87
N THR A 209 22.56 15.40 17.77
CA THR A 209 21.72 16.58 18.01
C THR A 209 21.55 17.44 16.77
N SER A 210 22.44 17.38 15.78
CA SER A 210 22.30 18.14 14.53
C SER A 210 21.52 17.40 13.43
N SER A 211 21.37 16.08 13.55
CA SER A 211 20.82 15.22 12.49
C SER A 211 19.30 15.12 12.56
N ALA A 212 18.59 15.71 11.60
CA ALA A 212 17.13 15.57 11.49
C ALA A 212 16.66 14.10 11.43
N GLU A 213 17.45 13.23 10.80
CA GLU A 213 17.13 11.80 10.66
C GLU A 213 17.17 11.05 12.00
N TYR A 214 18.10 11.40 12.90
CA TYR A 214 18.12 10.82 14.25
C TYR A 214 16.84 11.11 15.03
N TRP A 215 16.39 12.37 15.00
CA TRP A 215 15.18 12.79 15.73
C TRP A 215 13.91 12.18 15.14
N ARG A 216 13.87 11.98 13.81
CA ARG A 216 12.81 11.19 13.15
C ARG A 216 12.79 9.75 13.66
N LEU A 217 13.93 9.07 13.74
CA LEU A 217 14.00 7.69 14.26
C LEU A 217 13.55 7.62 15.74
N CYS A 218 13.90 8.60 16.57
CA CYS A 218 13.47 8.69 17.97
C CYS A 218 11.96 8.93 18.12
N SER A 219 11.38 9.73 17.22
CA SER A 219 9.93 9.96 17.16
C SER A 219 9.19 8.66 16.86
N ILE A 220 9.60 7.92 15.82
CA ILE A 220 8.99 6.61 15.47
C ILE A 220 9.14 5.62 16.63
N ALA A 221 10.29 5.57 17.29
CA ALA A 221 10.51 4.72 18.46
C ALA A 221 9.56 5.08 19.62
N SER A 222 9.36 6.37 19.90
CA SER A 222 8.45 6.85 20.95
C SER A 222 6.98 6.59 20.62
N TYR A 223 6.60 6.68 19.35
CA TYR A 223 5.27 6.33 18.85
C TYR A 223 4.99 4.82 19.05
N LYS A 224 5.95 3.95 18.71
CA LYS A 224 5.85 2.49 18.92
C LYS A 224 5.78 2.10 20.40
N GLU A 225 6.31 2.93 21.31
CA GLU A 225 6.15 2.78 22.76
C GLU A 225 4.87 3.44 23.33
N ILE A 226 3.95 3.92 22.48
CA ILE A 226 2.67 4.55 22.90
C ILE A 226 2.93 5.85 23.71
N LYS A 227 4.05 6.55 23.45
CA LYS A 227 4.41 7.84 24.06
C LYS A 227 4.18 8.98 23.07
N TYR A 228 2.92 9.23 22.72
CA TYR A 228 2.52 10.12 21.62
C TYR A 228 2.99 11.58 21.79
N ASP A 229 2.81 12.17 22.96
CA ASP A 229 3.25 13.55 23.23
C ASP A 229 4.74 13.73 22.97
N LYS A 230 5.55 12.76 23.43
CA LYS A 230 6.98 12.74 23.20
C LYS A 230 7.34 12.52 21.73
N ALA A 231 6.60 11.66 21.01
CA ALA A 231 6.80 11.45 19.58
C ALA A 231 6.58 12.75 18.78
N MET A 232 5.55 13.52 19.16
CA MET A 232 5.23 14.82 18.56
C MET A 232 6.29 15.90 18.82
N GLU A 233 6.80 15.99 20.05
CA GLU A 233 7.91 16.91 20.36
C GLU A 233 9.15 16.59 19.50
N LEU A 234 9.48 15.30 19.36
CA LEU A 234 10.65 14.85 18.62
C LEU A 234 10.53 15.07 17.11
N ILE A 235 9.34 14.92 16.51
CA ILE A 235 9.15 15.16 15.07
C ILE A 235 9.23 16.65 14.73
N ILE A 236 8.70 17.53 15.58
CA ILE A 236 8.82 18.99 15.44
C ILE A 236 10.31 19.40 15.47
N VAL A 237 11.08 18.81 16.39
CA VAL A 237 12.53 19.01 16.52
C VAL A 237 13.28 18.51 15.27
N ALA A 238 12.81 17.46 14.59
CA ALA A 238 13.37 17.01 13.31
C ALA A 238 13.07 18.01 12.17
N LEU A 239 11.80 18.45 12.05
CA LEU A 239 11.33 19.37 11.00
C LEU A 239 12.00 20.75 11.07
N ASN A 240 12.18 21.29 12.28
CA ASN A 240 12.86 22.57 12.48
C ASN A 240 14.27 22.58 11.90
N ARG A 241 15.01 21.47 12.03
CA ARG A 241 16.38 21.34 11.49
C ARG A 241 16.41 21.22 9.97
N ILE A 242 15.35 20.70 9.36
CA ILE A 242 15.19 20.66 7.90
C ILE A 242 14.92 22.07 7.35
N ASN A 243 14.10 22.87 8.04
CA ASN A 243 13.71 24.22 7.60
C ASN A 243 14.85 25.26 7.70
N CYS A 244 15.83 25.07 8.58
CA CYS A 244 17.02 25.92 8.65
C CYS A 244 17.86 25.91 7.34
N HIS A 245 17.71 24.89 6.48
CA HIS A 245 18.44 24.79 5.21
C HIS A 245 17.76 25.49 4.02
N LYS A 246 16.47 25.85 4.08
CA LYS A 246 15.71 26.39 2.93
C LYS A 246 15.67 27.93 2.83
N LYS A 247 16.08 28.66 3.87
CA LYS A 247 15.88 30.12 4.00
C LYS A 247 16.85 31.02 3.19
N LYS A 248 17.60 30.49 2.22
CA LYS A 248 18.67 31.24 1.51
C LYS A 248 18.40 31.48 0.01
N ILE A 249 17.25 31.04 -0.54
CA ILE A 249 17.03 30.97 -2.00
C ILE A 249 15.86 31.85 -2.50
N TYR A 250 15.03 32.43 -1.61
CA TYR A 250 13.71 32.95 -2.00
C TYR A 250 13.55 34.48 -2.20
N ASP A 251 14.61 35.29 -2.12
CA ASP A 251 14.47 36.76 -2.08
C ASP A 251 14.74 37.52 -3.41
N GLU A 252 14.85 36.88 -4.57
CA GLU A 252 15.05 37.59 -5.84
C GLU A 252 14.10 37.11 -6.97
N GLY A 253 13.01 37.85 -7.21
CA GLY A 253 12.25 37.73 -8.47
C GLY A 253 10.80 38.18 -8.41
N SER A 254 10.52 39.43 -8.82
CA SER A 254 9.18 40.03 -8.93
C SER A 254 8.79 40.29 -10.40
N SER A 255 7.47 40.24 -10.67
CA SER A 255 6.69 41.08 -11.61
C SER A 255 6.31 40.63 -13.05
N ILE A 256 4.97 40.48 -13.23
CA ILE A 256 4.06 40.94 -14.30
C ILE A 256 3.72 40.04 -15.53
N LYS A 257 2.46 39.57 -15.51
CA LYS A 257 1.40 39.41 -16.55
C LYS A 257 1.76 39.45 -18.06
N THR A 258 1.46 38.34 -18.76
CA THR A 258 0.42 38.19 -19.82
C THR A 258 0.75 36.98 -20.70
N LEU A 259 0.10 35.83 -20.47
CA LEU A 259 -0.08 34.75 -21.46
C LEU A 259 -1.16 33.77 -20.94
N HIS A 260 -2.42 34.08 -21.23
CA HIS A 260 -3.54 33.15 -21.10
C HIS A 260 -3.44 32.08 -22.19
N ARG A 261 -2.71 30.99 -21.91
CA ARG A 261 -2.96 29.59 -22.32
C ARG A 261 -1.86 28.63 -21.87
N TYR A 262 -0.79 29.13 -21.27
CA TYR A 262 0.22 28.38 -20.54
C TYR A 262 0.71 29.30 -19.43
N ASN A 263 0.24 29.07 -18.20
CA ASN A 263 0.82 29.52 -16.94
C ASN A 263 -0.07 28.96 -15.81
N ASN A 264 0.24 27.76 -15.35
CA ASN A 264 1.05 27.73 -14.15
C ASN A 264 2.36 27.08 -14.57
N ASP A 265 3.47 27.62 -14.11
CA ASP A 265 4.69 26.84 -13.92
C ASP A 265 4.44 25.82 -12.79
N ASN A 266 3.35 25.06 -12.90
CA ASN A 266 3.07 23.93 -12.05
C ASN A 266 3.96 22.85 -12.64
N SER A 267 5.17 22.75 -12.09
CA SER A 267 6.08 21.63 -12.28
C SER A 267 5.44 20.26 -12.00
N VAL A 268 4.15 20.23 -11.63
CA VAL A 268 3.36 19.11 -11.16
C VAL A 268 2.10 18.89 -12.01
N TYR A 269 1.89 17.66 -12.47
CA TYR A 269 0.62 17.20 -13.07
C TYR A 269 -0.20 16.47 -12.01
N ARG A 270 -1.43 16.92 -11.72
CA ARG A 270 -2.23 16.39 -10.62
C ARG A 270 -3.36 15.48 -11.13
N ILE A 271 -3.42 14.26 -10.61
CA ILE A 271 -4.44 13.27 -10.94
C ILE A 271 -5.34 13.05 -9.72
N LEU A 272 -6.66 13.02 -9.94
CA LEU A 272 -7.64 12.52 -8.99
C LEU A 272 -8.14 11.16 -9.49
N SER A 273 -8.06 10.11 -8.68
CA SER A 273 -8.62 8.79 -8.97
C SER A 273 -9.75 8.47 -7.98
N ILE A 274 -10.89 8.03 -8.47
CA ILE A 274 -12.08 7.73 -7.65
C ILE A 274 -12.59 6.33 -7.94
N ASP A 275 -12.59 5.48 -6.92
CA ASP A 275 -13.07 4.11 -7.03
C ASP A 275 -14.59 4.03 -7.28
N GLY A 276 -15.01 2.92 -7.88
CA GLY A 276 -16.41 2.52 -7.90
C GLY A 276 -16.88 2.03 -6.53
N GLY A 277 -18.18 2.14 -6.27
CA GLY A 277 -18.73 1.74 -4.96
C GLY A 277 -20.22 1.93 -4.75
N GLY A 278 -20.98 2.39 -5.76
CA GLY A 278 -22.41 2.63 -5.64
C GLY A 278 -22.72 3.71 -4.60
N VAL A 279 -23.65 3.45 -3.69
CA VAL A 279 -24.03 4.39 -2.61
C VAL A 279 -22.85 4.74 -1.70
N ARG A 280 -21.83 3.89 -1.62
CA ARG A 280 -20.63 4.14 -0.80
C ARG A 280 -19.77 5.29 -1.32
N SER A 281 -19.99 5.73 -2.57
CA SER A 281 -19.37 6.93 -3.13
C SER A 281 -19.77 8.23 -2.43
N ILE A 282 -20.65 8.18 -1.41
CA ILE A 282 -20.82 9.29 -0.47
C ILE A 282 -19.51 9.64 0.27
N LEU A 283 -18.63 8.66 0.53
CA LEU A 283 -17.33 8.89 1.17
C LEU A 283 -16.42 9.82 0.33
N PRO A 284 -16.09 9.49 -0.94
CA PRO A 284 -15.33 10.41 -1.77
C PRO A 284 -16.06 11.73 -2.04
N ALA A 285 -17.40 11.75 -2.14
CA ALA A 285 -18.15 13.00 -2.28
C ALA A 285 -17.98 13.91 -1.04
N LEU A 286 -18.03 13.34 0.17
CA LEU A 286 -17.79 14.04 1.43
C LEU A 286 -16.37 14.60 1.50
N TRP A 287 -15.37 13.78 1.19
CA TRP A 287 -13.96 14.18 1.22
C TRP A 287 -13.62 15.25 0.19
N LEU A 288 -14.20 15.17 -1.02
CA LEU A 288 -14.04 16.21 -2.03
C LEU A 288 -14.74 17.51 -1.63
N SER A 289 -15.90 17.43 -0.95
CA SER A 289 -16.59 18.60 -0.39
C SER A 289 -15.74 19.32 0.65
N GLU A 290 -15.11 18.58 1.56
CA GLU A 290 -14.17 19.14 2.54
C GLU A 290 -12.95 19.77 1.85
N LEU A 291 -12.38 19.09 0.85
CA LEU A 291 -11.21 19.59 0.12
C LEU A 291 -11.54 20.88 -0.65
N GLU A 292 -12.65 20.90 -1.39
CA GLU A 292 -13.12 22.07 -2.14
C GLU A 292 -13.42 23.25 -1.20
N TYR A 293 -14.00 22.99 -0.03
CA TYR A 293 -14.22 24.00 1.00
C TYR A 293 -12.93 24.64 1.48
N ARG A 294 -11.91 23.82 1.83
CA ARG A 294 -10.62 24.30 2.35
C ARG A 294 -9.82 25.09 1.32
N VAL A 295 -9.74 24.58 0.09
CA VAL A 295 -8.97 25.22 -0.98
C VAL A 295 -9.75 26.39 -1.62
N SER A 296 -11.06 26.49 -1.36
CA SER A 296 -11.95 27.52 -1.91
C SER A 296 -11.90 27.63 -3.44
N ARG A 297 -11.65 26.51 -4.10
CA ARG A 297 -11.54 26.38 -5.57
C ARG A 297 -12.18 25.07 -6.00
N PRO A 298 -12.91 25.05 -7.14
CA PRO A 298 -13.55 23.83 -7.61
C PRO A 298 -12.56 22.72 -7.93
N ILE A 299 -12.95 21.46 -7.71
CA ILE A 299 -12.10 20.27 -7.95
C ILE A 299 -11.50 20.25 -9.38
N SER A 300 -12.27 20.64 -10.40
CA SER A 300 -11.80 20.72 -11.79
C SER A 300 -10.67 21.74 -12.04
N GLN A 301 -10.43 22.65 -11.09
CA GLN A 301 -9.30 23.57 -11.12
C GLN A 301 -8.11 23.10 -10.28
N LEU A 302 -8.30 22.07 -9.45
CA LEU A 302 -7.27 21.48 -8.60
C LEU A 302 -6.52 20.36 -9.32
N PHE A 303 -7.22 19.59 -10.14
CA PHE A 303 -6.69 18.42 -10.83
C PHE A 303 -6.68 18.59 -12.35
N ASN A 304 -5.60 18.14 -12.99
CA ASN A 304 -5.48 18.12 -14.45
C ASN A 304 -6.32 16.98 -15.06
N MET A 305 -6.32 15.83 -14.37
CA MET A 305 -7.06 14.64 -14.78
C MET A 305 -7.91 14.12 -13.63
N VAL A 306 -9.12 13.66 -13.95
CA VAL A 306 -10.00 12.92 -13.06
C VAL A 306 -10.32 11.56 -13.67
N ALA A 307 -9.86 10.50 -13.03
CA ALA A 307 -10.12 9.12 -13.39
C ALA A 307 -11.16 8.53 -12.43
N GLY A 308 -12.17 7.83 -12.95
CA GLY A 308 -13.21 7.27 -12.11
C GLY A 308 -13.89 6.03 -12.66
N THR A 309 -14.02 4.99 -11.85
CA THR A 309 -14.73 3.75 -12.19
C THR A 309 -16.16 3.80 -11.72
N SER A 310 -17.11 3.34 -12.54
CA SER A 310 -18.52 3.24 -12.14
C SER A 310 -19.04 4.59 -11.60
N THR A 311 -19.58 4.59 -10.38
CA THR A 311 -20.01 5.78 -9.66
C THR A 311 -18.91 6.84 -9.48
N GLY A 312 -17.64 6.44 -9.36
CA GLY A 312 -16.51 7.38 -9.37
C GLY A 312 -16.36 8.12 -10.70
N GLY A 313 -16.68 7.47 -11.82
CA GLY A 313 -16.72 8.09 -13.14
C GLY A 313 -17.85 9.12 -13.26
N PHE A 314 -19.01 8.84 -12.66
CA PHE A 314 -20.10 9.82 -12.56
C PHE A 314 -19.68 11.08 -11.77
N ILE A 315 -19.06 10.90 -10.59
CA ILE A 315 -18.55 12.01 -9.77
C ILE A 315 -17.53 12.83 -10.56
N GLY A 316 -16.54 12.18 -11.18
CA GLY A 316 -15.51 12.87 -11.95
C GLY A 316 -16.07 13.65 -13.13
N ALA A 317 -17.03 13.07 -13.86
CA ALA A 317 -17.71 13.74 -14.97
C ALA A 317 -18.52 14.95 -14.50
N ALA A 318 -19.24 14.83 -13.37
CA ALA A 318 -20.06 15.92 -12.84
C ALA A 318 -19.21 17.10 -12.34
N LEU A 319 -18.12 16.84 -11.62
CA LEU A 319 -17.18 17.90 -11.18
C LEU A 319 -16.45 18.59 -12.34
N SER A 320 -16.37 17.91 -13.49
CA SER A 320 -15.75 18.42 -14.70
C SER A 320 -16.76 18.99 -15.71
N MET A 321 -18.06 18.99 -15.40
CA MET A 321 -19.10 19.50 -16.27
C MET A 321 -19.06 21.05 -16.28
N PRO A 322 -18.85 21.72 -17.42
CA PRO A 322 -18.88 23.17 -17.48
C PRO A 322 -20.32 23.71 -17.33
N GLU A 323 -20.47 24.84 -16.64
CA GLU A 323 -21.77 25.52 -16.49
C GLU A 323 -22.36 25.96 -17.83
N MET A 324 -21.49 26.41 -18.75
CA MET A 324 -21.85 26.76 -20.12
C MET A 324 -20.88 26.11 -21.10
N PRO A 325 -21.17 24.87 -21.56
CA PRO A 325 -20.29 24.11 -22.46
C PRO A 325 -20.04 24.80 -23.81
N GLU A 326 -21.02 25.56 -24.30
CA GLU A 326 -20.94 26.27 -25.59
C GLU A 326 -20.03 27.50 -25.54
N LEU A 327 -19.76 28.04 -24.34
CA LEU A 327 -18.96 29.26 -24.14
C LEU A 327 -17.55 28.98 -23.61
N LEU A 328 -17.14 27.72 -23.52
CA LEU A 328 -15.87 27.31 -22.90
C LEU A 328 -15.68 27.93 -21.50
N SER A 329 -16.75 27.97 -20.72
CA SER A 329 -16.71 28.44 -19.32
C SER A 329 -15.68 27.63 -18.53
N SER A 330 -14.86 28.27 -17.70
CA SER A 330 -13.94 27.60 -16.76
C SER A 330 -14.58 27.29 -15.40
N LYS A 331 -15.88 27.59 -15.26
CA LYS A 331 -16.66 27.36 -14.04
C LYS A 331 -17.44 26.05 -14.17
N PRO A 332 -17.33 25.13 -13.19
CA PRO A 332 -18.13 23.91 -13.19
C PRO A 332 -19.60 24.19 -12.87
N LEU A 333 -20.48 23.36 -13.42
CA LEU A 333 -21.92 23.38 -13.16
C LEU A 333 -22.25 22.84 -11.77
N PHE A 334 -21.47 21.86 -11.29
CA PHE A 334 -21.68 21.20 -10.00
C PHE A 334 -20.45 21.35 -9.12
N SER A 335 -20.68 21.66 -7.85
CA SER A 335 -19.70 21.57 -6.77
C SER A 335 -19.66 20.14 -6.20
N SER A 336 -18.59 19.83 -5.46
CA SER A 336 -18.54 18.60 -4.66
C SER A 336 -19.62 18.51 -3.59
N THR A 337 -20.07 19.65 -3.05
CA THR A 337 -21.19 19.72 -2.10
C THR A 337 -22.52 19.33 -2.77
N ASP A 338 -22.76 19.73 -4.02
CA ASP A 338 -23.96 19.31 -4.77
C ASP A 338 -24.00 17.78 -4.96
N LEU A 339 -22.84 17.17 -5.17
CA LEU A 339 -22.71 15.72 -5.27
C LEU A 339 -22.93 15.02 -3.93
N LEU A 340 -22.40 15.57 -2.83
CA LEU A 340 -22.69 15.06 -1.49
C LEU A 340 -24.19 15.08 -1.20
N GLU A 341 -24.87 16.20 -1.49
CA GLU A 341 -26.32 16.33 -1.32
C GLU A 341 -27.08 15.33 -2.21
N PHE A 342 -26.61 15.10 -3.44
CA PHE A 342 -27.18 14.10 -4.33
C PHE A 342 -27.15 12.70 -3.71
N TYR A 343 -26.02 12.26 -3.14
CA TYR A 343 -25.97 10.93 -2.49
C TYR A 343 -26.85 10.86 -1.25
N GLN A 344 -26.88 11.91 -0.43
CA GLN A 344 -27.70 11.97 0.79
C GLN A 344 -29.20 11.92 0.49
N ASN A 345 -29.66 12.65 -0.54
CA ASN A 345 -31.09 12.94 -0.72
C ASN A 345 -31.70 12.31 -1.98
N LYS A 346 -30.90 11.96 -2.98
CA LYS A 346 -31.38 11.58 -4.32
C LYS A 346 -30.87 10.22 -4.80
N SER A 347 -29.96 9.56 -4.09
CA SER A 347 -29.38 8.27 -4.51
C SER A 347 -30.41 7.16 -4.75
N THR A 348 -31.57 7.19 -4.07
CA THR A 348 -32.65 6.21 -4.27
C THR A 348 -33.23 6.23 -5.69
N SER A 349 -33.13 7.34 -6.42
CA SER A 349 -33.60 7.41 -7.80
C SER A 349 -32.71 6.66 -8.79
N ILE A 350 -31.43 6.41 -8.44
CA ILE A 350 -30.47 5.61 -9.23
C ILE A 350 -30.87 4.12 -9.21
N PHE A 351 -31.42 3.64 -8.09
CA PHE A 351 -31.72 2.23 -7.83
C PHE A 351 -33.21 1.91 -7.99
N THR A 352 -33.80 2.37 -9.10
CA THR A 352 -35.22 2.12 -9.39
C THR A 352 -35.43 0.62 -9.70
N SER A 353 -36.11 -0.10 -8.81
CA SER A 353 -36.37 -1.54 -8.94
C SER A 353 -37.56 -1.82 -9.85
N LYS A 354 -37.50 -2.91 -10.63
CA LYS A 354 -38.67 -3.45 -11.35
C LYS A 354 -39.70 -3.99 -10.33
N SER A 355 -40.97 -3.65 -10.49
CA SER A 355 -42.08 -4.36 -9.84
C SER A 355 -41.98 -5.86 -10.14
N TRP A 356 -42.23 -6.70 -9.13
CA TRP A 356 -41.95 -8.15 -9.10
C TRP A 356 -42.12 -8.86 -10.45
N ASN A 357 -40.99 -9.20 -11.08
CA ASN A 357 -40.95 -10.10 -12.24
C ASN A 357 -39.89 -11.18 -11.98
N LEU A 358 -40.35 -12.42 -11.72
CA LEU A 358 -39.54 -13.59 -11.37
C LEU A 358 -38.53 -14.02 -12.46
N PHE A 359 -38.55 -13.37 -13.63
CA PHE A 359 -37.70 -13.69 -14.79
C PHE A 359 -36.75 -12.54 -15.18
N ALA A 360 -36.65 -11.48 -14.38
CA ALA A 360 -35.75 -10.38 -14.66
C ALA A 360 -34.28 -10.76 -14.36
N THR A 361 -33.41 -10.61 -15.35
CA THR A 361 -31.97 -10.92 -15.26
C THR A 361 -31.13 -9.82 -14.58
N THR A 362 -31.72 -8.66 -14.29
CA THR A 362 -31.07 -7.52 -13.60
C THR A 362 -31.96 -6.97 -12.49
N LYS A 363 -31.34 -6.59 -11.35
CA LYS A 363 -32.02 -6.07 -10.14
C LYS A 363 -32.72 -4.70 -10.37
N TYR A 364 -32.24 -3.90 -11.33
CA TYR A 364 -32.69 -2.51 -11.57
C TYR A 364 -33.05 -2.23 -13.04
N THR A 365 -33.90 -1.21 -13.27
CA THR A 365 -34.15 -0.63 -14.60
C THR A 365 -33.09 0.40 -14.96
N ASP A 366 -32.94 0.69 -16.25
CA ASP A 366 -32.01 1.72 -16.75
C ASP A 366 -32.64 3.14 -16.77
N GLU A 367 -33.95 3.23 -16.58
CA GLU A 367 -34.72 4.47 -16.67
C GLU A 367 -34.25 5.54 -15.69
N GLY A 368 -34.03 5.17 -14.41
CA GLY A 368 -33.56 6.12 -13.40
C GLY A 368 -32.17 6.68 -13.70
N ARG A 369 -31.26 5.83 -14.20
CA ARG A 369 -29.88 6.25 -14.57
C ARG A 369 -29.87 7.12 -15.81
N SER A 370 -30.63 6.74 -16.82
CA SER A 370 -30.77 7.52 -18.06
C SER A 370 -31.32 8.92 -17.79
N LEU A 371 -32.32 9.06 -16.90
CA LEU A 371 -32.85 10.36 -16.49
C LEU A 371 -31.79 11.21 -15.78
N ILE A 372 -31.09 10.64 -14.79
CA ILE A 372 -30.03 11.36 -14.06
C ILE A 372 -28.90 11.80 -15.00
N PHE A 373 -28.44 10.94 -15.90
CA PHE A 373 -27.40 11.30 -16.85
C PHE A 373 -27.86 12.39 -17.82
N ASN A 374 -29.11 12.35 -18.27
CA ASN A 374 -29.66 13.41 -19.09
C ASN A 374 -29.78 14.74 -18.31
N ASP A 375 -30.19 14.69 -17.04
CA ASP A 375 -30.34 15.89 -16.20
C ASP A 375 -28.98 16.53 -15.85
N TYR A 376 -27.95 15.72 -15.61
CA TYR A 376 -26.62 16.20 -15.23
C TYR A 376 -25.74 16.55 -16.43
N PHE A 377 -25.77 15.75 -17.50
CA PHE A 377 -24.83 15.89 -18.62
C PHE A 377 -25.49 16.34 -19.91
N GLY A 378 -26.80 16.14 -20.07
CA GLY A 378 -27.55 16.53 -21.26
C GLY A 378 -26.88 16.06 -22.56
N LYS A 379 -26.43 17.01 -23.37
CA LYS A 379 -25.74 16.76 -24.66
C LYS A 379 -24.24 17.08 -24.63
N THR A 380 -23.69 17.38 -23.46
CA THR A 380 -22.28 17.73 -23.32
C THR A 380 -21.40 16.53 -23.66
N ARG A 381 -20.30 16.80 -24.36
CA ARG A 381 -19.33 15.79 -24.79
C ARG A 381 -18.12 15.79 -23.88
N LEU A 382 -17.44 14.64 -23.76
CA LEU A 382 -16.25 14.49 -22.92
C LEU A 382 -15.13 15.50 -23.25
N ASN A 383 -14.96 15.89 -24.51
CA ASN A 383 -13.97 16.89 -24.91
C ASN A 383 -14.31 18.33 -24.49
N GLN A 384 -15.49 18.54 -23.88
CA GLN A 384 -15.89 19.81 -23.29
C GLN A 384 -15.71 19.80 -21.76
N ALA A 385 -15.24 18.70 -21.17
CA ALA A 385 -14.97 18.62 -19.74
C ALA A 385 -13.85 19.60 -19.34
N LEU A 386 -13.94 20.11 -18.11
CA LEU A 386 -12.98 21.07 -17.54
C LEU A 386 -11.65 20.45 -17.15
N ALA A 387 -11.62 19.14 -16.94
CA ALA A 387 -10.43 18.33 -16.65
C ALA A 387 -10.42 17.11 -17.59
N ASP A 388 -9.25 16.53 -17.82
CA ASP A 388 -9.13 15.29 -18.60
C ASP A 388 -9.85 14.16 -17.85
N LEU A 389 -10.67 13.37 -18.56
CA LEU A 389 -11.49 12.31 -17.95
C LEU A 389 -11.03 10.92 -18.40
N VAL A 390 -10.82 10.02 -17.43
CA VAL A 390 -10.57 8.59 -17.68
C VAL A 390 -11.69 7.78 -17.03
N ILE A 391 -12.60 7.23 -17.86
CA ILE A 391 -13.78 6.49 -17.41
C ILE A 391 -13.83 5.15 -18.15
N PRO A 392 -13.45 4.03 -17.50
CA PRO A 392 -13.38 2.73 -18.14
C PRO A 392 -14.76 2.13 -18.36
N ALA A 393 -14.90 1.40 -19.46
CA ALA A 393 -16.04 0.53 -19.72
C ALA A 393 -15.55 -0.73 -20.42
N VAL A 394 -16.11 -1.89 -20.07
CA VAL A 394 -15.69 -3.18 -20.63
C VAL A 394 -16.69 -3.61 -21.69
N ASN A 395 -16.23 -3.96 -22.89
CA ASN A 395 -17.09 -4.55 -23.89
C ASN A 395 -17.52 -5.96 -23.42
N LYS A 396 -18.83 -6.18 -23.30
CA LYS A 396 -19.42 -7.42 -22.81
C LYS A 396 -19.08 -8.66 -23.64
N ASP A 397 -18.82 -8.48 -24.93
CA ASP A 397 -18.60 -9.61 -25.83
C ASP A 397 -17.12 -9.98 -25.92
N THR A 398 -16.22 -9.00 -25.83
CA THR A 398 -14.77 -9.22 -25.96
C THR A 398 -14.01 -9.22 -24.64
N MET A 399 -14.64 -8.75 -23.54
CA MET A 399 -13.97 -8.47 -22.27
C MET A 399 -12.78 -7.50 -22.41
N GLN A 400 -12.82 -6.61 -23.42
CA GLN A 400 -11.78 -5.61 -23.68
C GLN A 400 -12.32 -4.19 -23.47
N SER A 401 -11.44 -3.26 -23.10
CA SER A 401 -11.76 -1.85 -22.80
C SER A 401 -11.89 -0.94 -24.04
N HIS A 402 -11.82 -1.49 -25.26
CA HIS A 402 -11.82 -0.68 -26.49
C HIS A 402 -13.23 -0.27 -26.97
N LEU A 403 -13.35 1.00 -27.40
CA LEU A 403 -14.52 1.63 -28.02
C LEU A 403 -14.81 1.13 -29.44
N ASN A 404 -15.05 -0.17 -29.62
CA ASN A 404 -15.71 -0.69 -30.83
C ASN A 404 -17.23 -0.77 -30.59
N LYS A 405 -18.04 -0.78 -31.66
CA LYS A 405 -19.50 -1.00 -31.54
C LYS A 405 -19.76 -2.27 -30.71
N GLY A 406 -20.46 -2.14 -29.59
CA GLY A 406 -20.74 -3.24 -28.67
C GLY A 406 -21.57 -2.79 -27.47
N THR A 407 -22.00 -3.77 -26.67
CA THR A 407 -22.65 -3.49 -25.38
C THR A 407 -21.56 -3.37 -24.32
N PHE A 408 -21.52 -2.26 -23.60
CA PHE A 408 -20.54 -2.04 -22.54
C PHE A 408 -21.13 -2.33 -21.17
N ILE A 409 -20.31 -2.88 -20.27
CA ILE A 409 -20.60 -3.10 -18.86
C ILE A 409 -19.62 -2.30 -18.00
N ASP A 410 -19.88 -2.26 -16.70
CA ASP A 410 -19.11 -1.50 -15.72
C ASP A 410 -17.61 -1.83 -15.78
N GLY A 411 -16.76 -0.79 -15.79
CA GLY A 411 -15.31 -0.89 -15.74
C GLY A 411 -14.78 -1.62 -14.50
N GLY A 412 -15.55 -1.62 -13.40
CA GLY A 412 -15.21 -2.35 -12.17
C GLY A 412 -15.15 -3.87 -12.34
N VAL A 413 -15.62 -4.41 -13.47
CA VAL A 413 -15.41 -5.81 -13.86
C VAL A 413 -13.94 -6.11 -14.18
N ASP A 414 -13.23 -5.12 -14.70
CA ASP A 414 -11.80 -5.20 -15.04
C ASP A 414 -10.95 -4.63 -13.91
N ILE A 415 -11.16 -3.35 -13.58
CA ILE A 415 -10.39 -2.64 -12.56
C ILE A 415 -11.26 -1.63 -11.82
N ASN A 416 -11.20 -1.62 -10.49
CA ASN A 416 -11.95 -0.67 -9.66
C ASN A 416 -11.12 0.56 -9.30
N ASN A 417 -9.95 0.38 -8.68
CA ASN A 417 -8.99 1.46 -8.42
C ASN A 417 -8.18 1.75 -9.69
N LEU A 418 -8.44 2.91 -10.29
CA LEU A 418 -7.85 3.34 -11.57
C LEU A 418 -6.49 4.04 -11.43
N ALA A 419 -5.92 4.14 -10.23
CA ALA A 419 -4.70 4.90 -10.02
C ALA A 419 -3.58 4.53 -11.01
N SER A 420 -3.31 3.23 -11.18
CA SER A 420 -2.28 2.77 -12.12
C SER A 420 -2.62 3.07 -13.58
N VAL A 421 -3.87 2.92 -13.99
CA VAL A 421 -4.32 3.20 -15.36
C VAL A 421 -4.23 4.69 -15.68
N ALA A 422 -4.67 5.55 -14.75
CA ALA A 422 -4.59 7.00 -14.91
C ALA A 422 -3.12 7.47 -14.98
N TYR A 423 -2.24 6.89 -14.17
CA TYR A 423 -0.81 7.16 -14.27
C TYR A 423 -0.23 6.75 -15.63
N SER A 424 -0.60 5.56 -16.13
CA SER A 424 -0.16 5.07 -17.44
C SER A 424 -0.64 5.97 -18.57
N GLU A 425 -1.89 6.44 -18.55
CA GLU A 425 -2.44 7.36 -19.57
C GLU A 425 -1.62 8.66 -19.63
N VAL A 426 -1.29 9.24 -18.48
CA VAL A 426 -0.44 10.43 -18.40
C VAL A 426 0.96 10.14 -18.92
N PHE A 427 1.55 9.00 -18.54
CA PHE A 427 2.88 8.61 -19.01
C PHE A 427 2.93 8.39 -20.53
N GLU A 428 1.93 7.71 -21.10
CA GLU A 428 1.81 7.43 -22.53
C GLU A 428 1.54 8.68 -23.37
N SER A 429 0.86 9.68 -22.80
CA SER A 429 0.65 10.98 -23.44
C SER A 429 1.94 11.79 -23.65
N GLY A 430 3.06 11.37 -23.04
CA GLY A 430 4.34 12.06 -23.10
C GLY A 430 4.43 13.26 -22.14
N GLU A 431 3.59 13.29 -21.11
CA GLU A 431 3.62 14.34 -20.09
C GLU A 431 4.97 14.34 -19.34
N THR A 432 5.54 15.54 -19.18
CA THR A 432 6.91 15.72 -18.63
C THR A 432 6.90 16.30 -17.23
N ARG A 433 5.75 16.83 -16.78
CA ARG A 433 5.55 17.36 -15.42
C ARG A 433 5.63 16.24 -14.37
N LYS A 434 6.01 16.60 -13.15
CA LYS A 434 6.06 15.69 -12.00
C LYS A 434 4.64 15.26 -11.62
N VAL A 435 4.29 13.99 -11.77
CA VAL A 435 2.91 13.55 -11.43
C VAL A 435 2.66 13.48 -9.91
N THR A 436 1.54 14.01 -9.42
CA THR A 436 0.99 13.69 -8.09
C THR A 436 -0.40 13.13 -8.23
N MET A 437 -0.84 12.32 -7.27
CA MET A 437 -2.11 11.64 -7.35
C MET A 437 -2.77 11.52 -5.99
N LEU A 438 -4.05 11.91 -5.95
CA LEU A 438 -4.97 11.59 -4.87
C LEU A 438 -5.90 10.48 -5.35
N SER A 439 -5.94 9.36 -4.64
CA SER A 439 -6.81 8.21 -4.92
C SER A 439 -7.82 8.04 -3.79
N LEU A 440 -9.10 7.99 -4.12
CA LEU A 440 -10.20 7.93 -3.16
C LEU A 440 -10.94 6.60 -3.29
N GLY A 441 -10.91 5.81 -2.22
CA GLY A 441 -11.68 4.58 -2.09
C GLY A 441 -13.13 4.84 -1.64
N THR A 442 -13.96 3.79 -1.71
CA THR A 442 -15.36 3.84 -1.27
C THR A 442 -15.60 3.05 0.02
N GLY A 443 -14.56 2.87 0.83
CA GLY A 443 -14.61 2.15 2.10
C GLY A 443 -14.59 0.63 1.92
N ASN A 444 -13.83 -0.04 2.78
CA ASN A 444 -13.61 -1.49 2.72
C ASN A 444 -14.04 -2.17 4.02
N TYR A 445 -14.79 -3.26 3.90
CA TYR A 445 -15.14 -4.13 5.04
C TYR A 445 -14.26 -5.37 5.00
N ILE A 446 -13.52 -5.62 6.08
CA ILE A 446 -12.78 -6.87 6.27
C ILE A 446 -13.67 -7.80 7.11
N PRO A 447 -14.14 -8.93 6.56
CA PRO A 447 -14.98 -9.86 7.32
C PRO A 447 -14.24 -10.41 8.54
N ASP A 448 -14.97 -10.61 9.64
CA ASP A 448 -14.44 -11.26 10.85
C ASP A 448 -13.81 -12.62 10.48
N PRO A 449 -12.49 -12.80 10.69
CA PRO A 449 -11.79 -14.04 10.38
C PRO A 449 -12.33 -15.25 11.15
N LEU A 450 -13.02 -15.04 12.29
CA LEU A 450 -13.56 -16.08 13.15
C LEU A 450 -14.91 -16.63 12.68
N HIS A 451 -15.59 -15.95 11.75
CA HIS A 451 -16.91 -16.34 11.24
C HIS A 451 -17.01 -16.26 9.70
N PRO A 452 -16.17 -16.99 8.94
CA PRO A 452 -16.13 -16.89 7.48
C PRO A 452 -17.45 -17.32 6.79
N ASP A 453 -18.20 -18.20 7.43
CA ASP A 453 -19.41 -18.84 6.88
C ASP A 453 -20.60 -17.89 6.77
N MET A 454 -20.62 -16.79 7.54
CA MET A 454 -21.69 -15.78 7.49
C MET A 454 -21.67 -14.94 6.21
N TYR A 455 -20.61 -15.01 5.40
CA TYR A 455 -20.35 -14.10 4.28
C TYR A 455 -20.27 -14.82 2.92
N CYS A 456 -20.70 -16.09 2.84
CA CYS A 456 -20.55 -16.94 1.65
C CYS A 456 -21.52 -16.67 0.48
N GLY A 457 -22.30 -15.58 0.48
CA GLY A 457 -23.22 -15.22 -0.61
C GLY A 457 -22.98 -13.81 -1.15
N ASN A 458 -22.94 -13.65 -2.47
CA ASN A 458 -22.75 -12.41 -3.26
C ASN A 458 -21.49 -11.55 -2.98
N ILE A 459 -20.80 -11.75 -1.85
CA ILE A 459 -19.59 -11.05 -1.41
C ILE A 459 -18.31 -11.62 -2.06
N PHE A 460 -18.39 -12.70 -2.83
CA PHE A 460 -17.24 -13.23 -3.57
C PHE A 460 -16.62 -12.20 -4.54
N TRP A 461 -17.42 -11.27 -5.06
CA TRP A 461 -16.93 -10.16 -5.90
C TRP A 461 -16.08 -9.15 -5.13
N SER A 462 -16.37 -8.87 -3.85
CA SER A 462 -15.56 -7.94 -3.05
C SER A 462 -14.16 -8.49 -2.78
N LYS A 463 -14.00 -9.82 -2.69
CA LYS A 463 -12.71 -10.46 -2.43
C LYS A 463 -11.73 -10.36 -3.61
N ASN A 464 -12.21 -10.41 -4.85
CA ASN A 464 -11.37 -10.20 -6.05
C ASN A 464 -11.03 -8.72 -6.28
N LEU A 465 -11.95 -7.81 -5.98
CA LEU A 465 -11.70 -6.36 -5.99
C LEU A 465 -10.65 -5.98 -4.93
N TYR A 466 -10.74 -6.53 -3.73
CA TYR A 466 -9.83 -6.28 -2.62
C TYR A 466 -8.38 -6.66 -2.93
N CYS A 467 -8.15 -7.83 -3.55
CA CYS A 467 -6.80 -8.28 -3.92
C CYS A 467 -6.18 -7.43 -5.05
N ASN A 468 -7.01 -6.93 -5.99
CA ASN A 468 -6.52 -6.05 -7.06
C ASN A 468 -6.24 -4.63 -6.56
N GLU A 469 -7.07 -4.09 -5.66
CA GLU A 469 -6.89 -2.73 -5.09
C GLU A 469 -5.60 -2.62 -4.25
N PHE A 470 -5.32 -3.60 -3.38
CA PHE A 470 -4.12 -3.60 -2.53
C PHE A 470 -2.81 -3.65 -3.36
N ASN A 471 -2.85 -4.37 -4.50
CA ASN A 471 -1.73 -4.43 -5.44
C ASN A 471 -1.53 -3.11 -6.22
N VAL A 472 -2.61 -2.41 -6.57
CA VAL A 472 -2.54 -1.09 -7.23
C VAL A 472 -1.93 -0.05 -6.29
N ASP A 473 -2.40 0.03 -5.04
CA ASP A 473 -1.89 1.00 -4.07
C ASP A 473 -0.40 0.80 -3.79
N ASN A 474 0.04 -0.44 -3.56
CA ASN A 474 1.46 -0.76 -3.35
C ASN A 474 2.34 -0.37 -4.56
N SER A 475 1.86 -0.65 -5.76
CA SER A 475 2.55 -0.27 -7.00
C SER A 475 2.65 1.25 -7.12
N MET A 476 1.60 1.97 -6.75
CA MET A 476 1.58 3.43 -6.85
C MET A 476 2.44 4.12 -5.80
N TYR A 477 2.46 3.61 -4.57
CA TYR A 477 3.41 4.07 -3.56
C TYR A 477 4.87 3.80 -3.98
N SER A 478 5.16 2.68 -4.65
CA SER A 478 6.49 2.40 -5.19
C SER A 478 6.92 3.39 -6.29
N ILE A 479 5.99 3.76 -7.18
CA ILE A 479 6.27 4.64 -8.33
C ILE A 479 6.30 6.12 -7.93
N LEU A 480 5.32 6.57 -7.14
CA LEU A 480 5.09 7.99 -6.85
C LEU A 480 5.59 8.39 -5.46
N GLY A 481 5.82 7.44 -4.54
CA GLY A 481 6.16 7.70 -3.15
C GLY A 481 5.11 8.59 -2.48
N ASN A 482 5.58 9.59 -1.75
CA ASN A 482 4.72 10.57 -1.05
C ASN A 482 3.88 11.46 -1.99
N ARG A 483 4.05 11.34 -3.31
CA ARG A 483 3.19 12.02 -4.30
C ARG A 483 1.91 11.24 -4.59
N TYR A 484 1.77 10.03 -4.06
CA TYR A 484 0.54 9.26 -4.07
C TYR A 484 -0.08 9.30 -2.68
N GLN A 485 -1.33 9.73 -2.58
CA GLN A 485 -2.12 9.65 -1.36
C GLN A 485 -3.35 8.79 -1.63
N ARG A 486 -3.56 7.76 -0.82
CA ARG A 486 -4.77 6.92 -0.85
C ARG A 486 -5.64 7.24 0.36
N TRP A 487 -6.86 7.67 0.12
CA TRP A 487 -7.86 7.88 1.17
C TRP A 487 -8.83 6.71 1.16
N GLN A 488 -8.83 5.93 2.23
CA GLN A 488 -9.63 4.71 2.34
C GLN A 488 -9.97 4.43 3.79
N VAL A 489 -11.23 4.08 4.06
CA VAL A 489 -11.72 3.81 5.41
C VAL A 489 -12.08 2.34 5.57
N SER A 490 -11.75 1.77 6.72
CA SER A 490 -12.25 0.46 7.13
C SER A 490 -13.65 0.61 7.72
N LEU A 491 -14.63 -0.08 7.14
CA LEU A 491 -16.00 -0.10 7.63
C LEU A 491 -16.16 -1.20 8.68
N ASP A 492 -16.91 -0.92 9.74
CA ASP A 492 -17.20 -1.89 10.81
C ASP A 492 -18.24 -2.94 10.40
N LYS A 493 -19.01 -2.66 9.35
CA LYS A 493 -20.11 -3.50 8.86
C LYS A 493 -20.12 -3.50 7.34
N PRO A 494 -20.55 -4.60 6.68
CA PRO A 494 -20.71 -4.61 5.25
C PRO A 494 -21.85 -3.68 4.83
N VAL A 495 -21.61 -2.82 3.85
CA VAL A 495 -22.63 -1.97 3.21
C VAL A 495 -22.74 -2.36 1.74
N GLU A 496 -23.94 -2.76 1.30
CA GLU A 496 -24.16 -3.11 -0.10
C GLU A 496 -24.08 -1.88 -1.01
N LEU A 497 -23.70 -2.08 -2.28
CA LEU A 497 -23.50 -1.00 -3.25
C LEU A 497 -24.79 -0.21 -3.57
N ASP A 498 -25.95 -0.76 -3.24
CA ASP A 498 -27.27 -0.21 -3.52
C ASP A 498 -28.11 0.03 -2.26
N ASP A 499 -27.50 -0.08 -1.06
CA ASP A 499 -28.18 0.17 0.20
C ASP A 499 -28.25 1.66 0.55
N CYS A 500 -29.18 2.36 -0.10
CA CYS A 500 -29.42 3.79 0.14
C CYS A 500 -29.81 4.12 1.60
N LYS A 501 -30.29 3.14 2.38
CA LYS A 501 -30.70 3.38 3.78
C LYS A 501 -29.49 3.49 4.70
N SER A 502 -28.41 2.80 4.37
CA SER A 502 -27.17 2.79 5.15
C SER A 502 -26.22 3.94 4.82
N ILE A 503 -26.60 4.86 3.94
CA ILE A 503 -25.78 6.03 3.56
C ILE A 503 -25.39 6.87 4.79
N PHE A 504 -26.30 7.08 5.73
CA PHE A 504 -26.01 7.84 6.96
C PHE A 504 -24.97 7.16 7.84
N HIS A 505 -24.87 5.82 7.80
CA HIS A 505 -23.84 5.07 8.53
C HIS A 505 -22.44 5.23 7.94
N LEU A 506 -22.31 5.77 6.72
CA LEU A 506 -21.03 6.05 6.09
C LEU A 506 -20.52 7.47 6.37
N LEU A 507 -21.40 8.40 6.76
CA LEU A 507 -21.01 9.78 7.03
C LEU A 507 -20.13 9.90 8.27
N GLU A 508 -20.47 9.21 9.35
CA GLU A 508 -19.70 9.20 10.59
C GLU A 508 -18.25 8.72 10.38
N PRO A 509 -17.98 7.52 9.82
CA PRO A 509 -16.61 7.09 9.56
C PRO A 509 -15.91 7.98 8.51
N GLY A 510 -16.64 8.56 7.56
CA GLY A 510 -16.10 9.53 6.61
C GLY A 510 -15.61 10.82 7.27
N HIS A 511 -16.36 11.38 8.21
CA HIS A 511 -15.98 12.56 9.00
C HIS A 511 -14.86 12.25 9.99
N GLN A 512 -14.91 11.08 10.64
CA GLN A 512 -13.83 10.64 11.51
C GLN A 512 -12.52 10.56 10.73
N TYR A 513 -12.55 10.03 9.51
CA TYR A 513 -11.37 9.94 8.66
C TYR A 513 -10.79 11.31 8.27
N ILE A 514 -11.63 12.33 8.04
CA ILE A 514 -11.15 13.71 7.86
C ILE A 514 -10.38 14.16 9.12
N GLY A 515 -10.94 13.91 10.31
CA GLY A 515 -10.27 14.20 11.57
C GLY A 515 -8.95 13.44 11.74
N GLU A 516 -8.88 12.18 11.30
CA GLU A 516 -7.64 11.39 11.29
C GLU A 516 -6.60 11.95 10.32
N LEU A 517 -7.01 12.40 9.13
CA LEU A 517 -6.12 13.05 8.17
C LEU A 517 -5.55 14.37 8.71
N ASP A 518 -6.35 15.15 9.43
CA ASP A 518 -5.92 16.39 10.10
C ASP A 518 -5.01 16.15 11.30
N ALA A 519 -5.33 15.14 12.10
CA ALA A 519 -4.59 14.81 13.32
C ALA A 519 -3.35 13.95 13.06
N SER A 520 -3.19 13.40 11.84
CA SER A 520 -2.05 12.58 11.47
C SER A 520 -0.73 13.33 11.59
N ASP A 521 0.35 12.63 11.95
CA ASP A 521 1.71 13.21 12.03
C ASP A 521 2.18 13.82 10.69
N GLU A 522 1.66 13.30 9.57
CA GLU A 522 1.93 13.81 8.22
C GLU A 522 1.02 14.98 7.84
N ASN A 523 -0.03 15.24 8.62
CA ASN A 523 -1.08 16.23 8.38
C ASN A 523 -1.54 16.22 6.91
N SER A 524 -1.82 15.02 6.39
CA SER A 524 -1.88 14.74 4.95
C SER A 524 -2.90 15.62 4.22
N LEU A 525 -4.00 15.98 4.89
CA LEU A 525 -5.03 16.87 4.35
C LEU A 525 -4.52 18.31 4.21
N ASN A 526 -3.89 18.88 5.23
CA ASN A 526 -3.37 20.26 5.14
C ASN A 526 -2.15 20.32 4.23
N VAL A 527 -1.27 19.32 4.22
CA VAL A 527 -0.16 19.24 3.25
C VAL A 527 -0.69 19.19 1.82
N LEU A 528 -1.78 18.45 1.58
CA LEU A 528 -2.44 18.42 0.28
C LEU A 528 -3.04 19.79 -0.07
N VAL A 529 -3.75 20.45 0.86
CA VAL A 529 -4.32 21.80 0.67
C VAL A 529 -3.21 22.80 0.33
N GLU A 530 -2.15 22.85 1.13
CA GLU A 530 -0.98 23.71 0.90
C GLU A 530 -0.33 23.44 -0.46
N SER A 531 -0.34 22.19 -0.94
CA SER A 531 0.21 21.83 -2.26
C SER A 531 -0.56 22.42 -3.44
N PHE A 532 -1.81 22.84 -3.23
CA PHE A 532 -2.63 23.54 -4.23
C PHE A 532 -2.44 25.06 -4.19
N GLU A 533 -1.98 25.60 -3.05
CA GLU A 533 -1.69 27.03 -2.86
C GLU A 533 -0.27 27.41 -3.28
N SER A 534 0.66 26.46 -3.20
CA SER A 534 2.10 26.66 -3.43
C SER A 534 2.57 26.43 -4.88
N GLY A 535 1.67 26.26 -5.86
CA GLY A 535 2.01 25.99 -7.27
C GLY A 535 1.11 26.64 -8.32
#